data_AF-A0A536A114-F1
#
_entry.id   AF-A0A536A114-F1
#
_cell.length_a   1.000
_cell.length_b   1.000
_cell.length_c   1.000
_cell.angle_alpha   90.00
_cell.angle_beta   90.00
_cell.angle_gamma   90.00
#
_symmetry.space_group_name_H-M   'P 1'
#
loop_
_entity.id
_entity.type
_entity.pdbx_description
1 polymer ?
#
loop_
_entity_poly.entity_id
_entity_poly.type
_entity_poly.pdbx_seq_one_letter_code
_entity_poly.pdbx_strand_id
1 'polypeptide(L)'
;MTLGSDAVTFFTRRLRRAGSAARAAGEKAYLKSDLRFWGTGQDAIRTAVRDYCGSHPNLSRSELREIVETLYCTDVHELRASAIGVLEHDRAALVDRDLAWLIALVRVSRSWAYVDWIA
;
A
#
# COMPACT_ATOMS: atom_id res chain seq x y z
N MET A 1 -2.86 -18.57 8.49
CA MET A 1 -2.66 -17.12 8.22
C MET A 1 -1.98 -17.02 6.86
N THR A 2 -2.46 -16.13 6.01
CA THR A 2 -1.93 -15.87 4.66
C THR A 2 -0.92 -14.73 4.73
N LEU A 3 0.04 -14.64 3.81
CA LEU A 3 1.00 -13.53 3.79
C LEU A 3 0.28 -12.18 3.65
N GLY A 4 -0.79 -12.13 2.87
CA GLY A 4 -1.65 -10.94 2.75
C GLY A 4 -2.30 -10.52 4.08
N SER A 5 -2.87 -11.46 4.84
CA SER A 5 -3.47 -11.15 6.16
C SER A 5 -2.43 -10.65 7.17
N ASP A 6 -1.21 -11.14 7.05
CA ASP A 6 -0.10 -10.81 7.94
C ASP A 6 0.42 -9.41 7.61
N ALA A 7 0.52 -9.08 6.31
CA ALA A 7 0.80 -7.73 5.83
C ALA A 7 -0.24 -6.72 6.36
N VAL A 8 -1.53 -7.01 6.21
CA VAL A 8 -2.62 -6.15 6.73
C VAL A 8 -2.45 -5.92 8.23
N THR A 9 -2.16 -6.97 8.99
CA THR A 9 -1.98 -6.88 10.45
C THR A 9 -0.77 -6.02 10.79
N PHE A 10 0.36 -6.22 10.11
CA PHE A 10 1.58 -5.45 10.30
C PHE A 10 1.36 -3.96 10.03
N PHE A 11 0.89 -3.61 8.82
CA PHE A 11 0.70 -2.21 8.42
C PHE A 11 -0.39 -1.53 9.24
N THR A 12 -1.49 -2.24 9.57
CA THR A 12 -2.55 -1.67 10.41
C THR A 12 -2.02 -1.28 11.78
N ARG A 13 -1.32 -2.17 12.48
CA ARG A 13 -0.80 -1.88 13.83
C ARG A 13 0.17 -0.70 13.81
N ARG A 14 1.06 -0.65 12.82
CA ARG A 14 2.11 0.35 12.74
C ARG A 14 1.57 1.72 12.31
N LEU A 15 0.83 1.78 11.21
CA LEU A 15 0.41 3.04 10.60
C LEU A 15 -0.72 3.69 11.39
N ARG A 16 -1.69 2.91 11.89
CA ARG A 16 -2.77 3.45 12.72
C ARG A 16 -2.26 4.11 13.99
N ARG A 17 -1.18 3.57 14.59
CA ARG A 17 -0.53 4.16 15.77
C ARG A 17 0.21 5.47 15.44
N ALA A 18 0.74 5.60 14.23
CA ALA A 18 1.45 6.79 13.77
C ALA A 18 0.51 7.85 13.16
N GLY A 19 -0.79 7.58 13.07
CA GLY A 19 -1.77 8.45 12.44
C GLY A 19 -2.24 9.61 13.31
N SER A 20 -2.83 10.62 12.68
CA SER A 20 -3.47 11.78 13.31
C SER A 20 -4.83 12.05 12.69
N ALA A 21 -5.87 12.18 13.51
CA ALA A 21 -7.22 12.48 13.03
C ALA A 21 -7.31 13.83 12.28
N ALA A 22 -6.54 14.84 12.71
CA ALA A 22 -6.48 16.13 12.04
C ALA A 22 -5.85 16.00 10.64
N ARG A 23 -4.76 15.24 10.52
CA ARG A 23 -4.11 14.96 9.23
C ARG A 23 -5.02 14.13 8.33
N ALA A 24 -5.68 13.11 8.89
CA ALA A 24 -6.60 12.25 8.17
C ALA A 24 -7.72 13.04 7.48
N ALA A 25 -8.33 13.99 8.21
CA ALA A 25 -9.37 14.84 7.65
C ALA A 25 -8.85 15.74 6.52
N GLY A 26 -7.68 16.36 6.71
CA GLY A 26 -7.05 17.22 5.70
C GLY A 26 -6.66 16.46 4.43
N GLU A 27 -6.00 15.31 4.58
CA GLU A 27 -5.57 14.47 3.45
C GLU A 27 -6.76 13.89 2.68
N LYS A 28 -7.79 13.41 3.38
CA LYS A 28 -9.02 12.93 2.75
C LYS A 28 -9.66 14.01 1.88
N ALA A 29 -9.78 15.23 2.41
CA ALA A 29 -10.33 16.37 1.68
C ALA A 29 -9.46 16.78 0.48
N TYR A 30 -8.15 16.85 0.66
CA TYR A 30 -7.19 17.18 -0.38
C TYR A 30 -7.21 16.18 -1.55
N LEU A 31 -7.20 14.89 -1.23
CA LEU A 31 -7.22 13.80 -2.23
C LEU A 31 -8.62 13.54 -2.81
N LYS A 32 -9.66 14.22 -2.30
CA LYS A 32 -11.07 14.02 -2.71
C LYS A 32 -11.46 12.53 -2.68
N SER A 33 -11.00 11.83 -1.65
CA SER A 33 -11.09 10.38 -1.57
C SER A 33 -12.24 9.95 -0.66
N ASP A 34 -12.94 8.88 -1.04
CA ASP A 34 -13.94 8.25 -0.18
C ASP A 34 -13.35 7.26 0.83
N LEU A 35 -12.06 6.95 0.70
CA LEU A 35 -11.37 6.01 1.59
C LEU A 35 -11.32 6.55 3.03
N ARG A 36 -11.05 5.62 3.95
CA ARG A 36 -10.69 5.92 5.33
C ARG A 36 -9.21 6.30 5.38
N PHE A 37 -8.89 7.25 6.24
CA PHE A 37 -7.54 7.72 6.49
C PHE A 37 -7.26 7.58 7.98
N TRP A 38 -6.07 7.12 8.31
CA TRP A 38 -5.52 7.23 9.66
C TRP A 38 -4.73 8.54 9.84
N GLY A 39 -4.35 9.19 8.74
CA GLY A 39 -3.58 10.42 8.74
C GLY A 39 -2.12 10.13 9.05
N THR A 40 -1.58 9.04 8.51
CA THR A 40 -0.17 8.70 8.65
C THR A 40 0.63 9.38 7.56
N GLY A 41 1.69 10.11 7.94
CA GLY A 41 2.54 10.79 6.95
C GLY A 41 3.32 9.82 6.05
N GLN A 42 3.62 10.26 4.82
CA GLN A 42 4.31 9.48 3.79
C GLN A 42 5.63 8.84 4.29
N ASP A 43 6.43 9.55 5.09
CA ASP A 43 7.71 9.04 5.59
C ASP A 43 7.54 7.85 6.54
N ALA A 44 6.48 7.85 7.36
CA ALA A 44 6.14 6.73 8.23
C ALA A 44 5.66 5.53 7.41
N ILE A 45 4.91 5.76 6.32
CA ILE A 45 4.49 4.71 5.37
C ILE A 45 5.72 4.10 4.69
N ARG A 46 6.61 4.92 4.12
CA ARG A 46 7.87 4.46 3.49
C ARG A 46 8.74 3.67 4.47
N THR A 47 8.83 4.11 5.72
CA THR A 47 9.58 3.39 6.76
C THR A 47 8.95 2.05 7.07
N ALA A 48 7.62 1.99 7.21
CA ALA A 48 6.92 0.71 7.40
C ALA A 48 7.12 -0.25 6.23
N VAL A 49 7.10 0.25 4.99
CA VAL A 49 7.36 -0.55 3.78
C VAL A 49 8.76 -1.14 3.81
N ARG A 50 9.79 -0.31 4.07
CA ARG A 50 11.18 -0.80 4.18
C ARG A 50 11.33 -1.86 5.26
N ASP A 51 10.74 -1.65 6.44
CA ASP A 51 10.79 -2.63 7.55
C ASP A 51 10.08 -3.94 7.18
N TYR A 52 8.93 -3.85 6.50
CA TYR A 52 8.19 -5.02 6.04
C TYR A 52 8.98 -5.82 5.00
N CYS A 53 9.46 -5.17 3.93
CA CYS A 53 10.22 -5.86 2.88
C CYS A 53 11.57 -6.38 3.40
N GLY A 54 12.22 -5.65 4.31
CA GLY A 54 13.45 -6.12 4.96
C GLY A 54 13.26 -7.37 5.83
N SER A 55 12.06 -7.61 6.36
CA SER A 55 11.72 -8.84 7.08
C SER A 55 11.17 -9.96 6.20
N HIS A 56 10.89 -9.67 4.92
CA HIS A 56 10.34 -10.61 3.94
C HIS A 56 11.16 -10.54 2.63
N PRO A 57 12.45 -10.89 2.65
CA PRO A 57 13.29 -10.82 1.45
C PRO A 57 12.88 -11.86 0.41
N ASN A 58 13.07 -11.54 -0.88
CA ASN A 58 12.87 -12.44 -2.02
C ASN A 58 11.43 -12.94 -2.19
N LEU A 59 10.44 -12.05 -2.06
CA LEU A 59 9.04 -12.39 -2.36
C LEU A 59 8.91 -12.97 -3.77
N SER A 60 8.29 -14.14 -3.88
CA SER A 60 7.87 -14.66 -5.17
C SER A 60 6.80 -13.77 -5.79
N ARG A 61 6.63 -13.86 -7.11
CA ARG A 61 5.57 -13.15 -7.84
C ARG A 61 4.18 -13.38 -7.24
N SER A 62 3.86 -14.60 -6.83
CA SER A 62 2.56 -14.93 -6.22
C SER A 62 2.39 -14.28 -4.84
N GLU A 63 3.43 -14.29 -4.02
CA GLU A 63 3.38 -13.68 -2.68
C GLU A 63 3.27 -12.16 -2.76
N LEU A 64 4.04 -11.54 -3.66
CA LEU A 64 3.94 -10.10 -3.92
C LEU A 64 2.52 -9.72 -4.34
N ARG A 65 1.93 -10.47 -5.28
CA ARG A 65 0.56 -10.22 -5.72
C ARG A 65 -0.46 -10.41 -4.61
N GLU A 66 -0.34 -11.48 -3.82
CA GLU A 66 -1.23 -11.74 -2.69
C GLU A 66 -1.20 -10.57 -1.68
N ILE A 67 -0.02 -10.09 -1.33
CA ILE A 67 0.17 -8.96 -0.40
C ILE A 67 -0.46 -7.70 -0.97
N VAL A 68 -0.13 -7.35 -2.22
CA VAL A 68 -0.61 -6.14 -2.89
C VAL A 68 -2.13 -6.18 -3.00
N GLU A 69 -2.70 -7.27 -3.53
CA GLU A 69 -4.15 -7.43 -3.71
C GLU A 69 -4.88 -7.35 -2.36
N THR A 70 -4.36 -8.00 -1.32
CA THR A 70 -5.00 -8.01 0.01
C THR A 70 -5.02 -6.62 0.64
N LEU A 71 -3.90 -5.88 0.57
CA LEU A 71 -3.84 -4.50 1.05
C LEU A 71 -4.71 -3.56 0.20
N TYR A 72 -4.73 -3.75 -1.12
CA TYR A 72 -5.46 -2.89 -2.04
C TYR A 72 -6.98 -3.05 -1.94
N CYS A 73 -7.46 -4.25 -1.61
CA CYS A 73 -8.88 -4.54 -1.38
C CYS A 73 -9.45 -3.86 -0.13
N THR A 74 -8.62 -3.28 0.74
CA THR A 74 -9.10 -2.55 1.91
C THR A 74 -9.67 -1.18 1.55
N ASP A 75 -10.42 -0.60 2.49
CA ASP A 75 -10.99 0.75 2.40
C ASP A 75 -10.10 1.83 3.06
N VAL A 76 -8.84 1.50 3.37
CA VAL A 76 -7.90 2.39 4.07
C VAL A 76 -6.80 2.89 3.13
N HIS A 77 -6.67 4.21 3.01
CA HIS A 77 -5.69 4.86 2.13
C HIS A 77 -4.26 4.40 2.42
N GLU A 78 -3.85 4.39 3.69
CA GLU A 78 -2.50 4.03 4.10
C GLU A 78 -2.14 2.58 3.75
N LEU A 79 -3.10 1.65 3.82
CA LEU A 79 -2.88 0.26 3.42
C LEU A 79 -2.72 0.14 1.90
N ARG A 80 -3.54 0.85 1.12
CA ARG A 80 -3.36 0.91 -0.34
C ARG A 80 -2.03 1.56 -0.73
N ALA A 81 -1.60 2.60 -0.02
CA ALA A 81 -0.31 3.24 -0.23
C ALA A 81 0.84 2.27 0.08
N SER A 82 0.75 1.53 1.19
CA SER A 82 1.71 0.45 1.51
C SER A 82 1.74 -0.65 0.46
N ALA A 83 0.60 -1.03 -0.13
CA ALA A 83 0.56 -2.00 -1.22
C ALA A 83 1.43 -1.55 -2.40
N ILE A 84 1.33 -0.28 -2.80
CA ILE A 84 2.14 0.30 -3.88
C ILE A 84 3.61 0.37 -3.47
N GLY A 85 3.90 0.72 -2.20
CA GLY A 85 5.27 0.73 -1.71
C GLY A 85 5.94 -0.65 -1.74
N VAL A 86 5.24 -1.71 -1.34
CA VAL A 86 5.75 -3.09 -1.43
C VAL A 86 5.95 -3.50 -2.90
N LEU A 87 4.97 -3.17 -3.76
CA LEU A 87 5.06 -3.42 -5.21
C LEU A 87 6.28 -2.74 -5.86
N GLU A 88 6.56 -1.50 -5.47
CA GLU A 88 7.68 -0.72 -5.99
C GLU A 88 9.03 -1.28 -5.49
N HIS A 89 9.12 -1.60 -4.20
CA HIS A 89 10.30 -2.19 -3.58
C HIS A 89 10.69 -3.53 -4.23
N ASP A 90 9.73 -4.42 -4.43
CA ASP A 90 9.94 -5.78 -4.96
C ASP A 90 9.57 -5.90 -6.45
N ARG A 91 9.63 -4.79 -7.20
CA ARG A 91 9.26 -4.73 -8.63
C ARG A 91 10.02 -5.72 -9.53
N ALA A 92 11.20 -6.19 -9.10
CA ALA A 92 11.99 -7.18 -9.82
C ALA A 92 11.29 -8.56 -9.92
N ALA A 93 10.30 -8.84 -9.06
CA ALA A 93 9.49 -10.05 -9.14
C ALA A 93 8.39 -9.99 -10.22
N LEU A 94 8.14 -8.81 -10.82
CA LEU A 94 7.12 -8.62 -11.84
C LEU A 94 7.58 -9.10 -13.21
N VAL A 95 6.62 -9.58 -14.00
CA VAL A 95 6.84 -10.01 -15.39
C VAL A 95 5.78 -9.42 -16.31
N ASP A 96 5.96 -9.52 -17.64
CA ASP A 96 5.03 -8.98 -18.64
C ASP A 96 3.57 -9.41 -18.43
N ARG A 97 3.35 -10.63 -17.91
CA ARG A 97 2.00 -11.16 -17.61
C ARG A 97 1.27 -10.38 -16.51
N ASP A 98 1.95 -9.54 -15.74
CA ASP A 98 1.35 -8.73 -14.69
C ASP A 98 0.77 -7.40 -15.19
N LEU A 99 1.03 -7.01 -16.44
CA LEU A 99 0.56 -5.73 -16.99
C LEU A 99 -0.95 -5.54 -16.87
N ALA A 100 -1.74 -6.57 -17.21
CA ALA A 100 -3.21 -6.49 -17.12
C ALA A 100 -3.68 -6.26 -15.67
N TRP A 101 -2.99 -6.86 -14.70
CA TRP A 101 -3.27 -6.70 -13.28
C TRP A 101 -2.88 -5.30 -12.77
N LEU A 102 -1.71 -4.78 -13.18
CA LEU A 102 -1.28 -3.41 -12.87
C LEU A 102 -2.26 -2.37 -13.43
N ILE A 103 -2.74 -2.56 -14.65
CA ILE A 103 -3.78 -1.70 -15.25
C ILE A 103 -5.08 -1.76 -14.45
N ALA A 104 -5.48 -2.95 -13.98
CA ALA A 104 -6.65 -3.10 -13.13
C ALA A 104 -6.50 -2.33 -11.81
N LEU A 105 -5.34 -2.41 -11.16
CA LEU A 105 -5.02 -1.63 -9.95
C LEU A 105 -5.18 -0.13 -10.20
N VAL A 106 -4.56 0.41 -11.26
CA VAL A 106 -4.67 1.84 -11.62
C VAL A 106 -6.13 2.28 -11.84
N ARG A 107 -6.95 1.44 -12.50
CA ARG A 107 -8.36 1.75 -12.75
C ARG A 107 -9.17 1.86 -11.45
N VAL A 108 -8.87 1.02 -10.45
CA VAL A 108 -9.59 1.04 -9.16
C VAL A 108 -9.02 2.05 -8.17
N SER A 109 -7.82 2.57 -8.40
CA SER A 109 -7.17 3.58 -7.56
C SER A 109 -7.99 4.87 -7.42
N ARG A 110 -8.61 5.33 -8.53
CA ARG A 110 -9.41 6.58 -8.63
C ARG A 110 -8.75 7.82 -8.01
N SER A 111 -7.42 7.82 -7.85
CA SER A 111 -6.64 8.88 -7.21
C SER A 111 -5.23 8.90 -7.79
N TRP A 112 -4.68 10.10 -7.93
CA TRP A 112 -3.32 10.33 -8.42
C TRP A 112 -2.26 10.03 -7.35
N ALA A 113 -2.63 9.99 -6.06
CA ALA A 113 -1.70 9.82 -4.93
C ALA A 113 -0.84 8.55 -4.99
N TYR A 114 -1.26 7.54 -5.76
CA TYR A 114 -0.53 6.29 -5.92
C TYR A 114 0.51 6.34 -7.04
N VAL A 115 0.39 7.30 -7.97
CA VAL A 115 1.38 7.53 -9.04
C VAL A 115 2.64 8.17 -8.48
N ASP A 116 2.54 8.97 -7.42
CA ASP A 116 3.68 9.64 -6.77
C ASP A 116 4.73 8.69 -6.17
N TRP A 117 4.41 7.40 -6.02
CA TRP A 117 5.41 6.39 -5.64
C TRP A 117 6.43 6.10 -6.76
N ILE A 118 6.14 6.54 -7.99
CA ILE A 118 6.94 6.27 -9.20
C ILE A 118 7.84 7.48 -9.56
N ALA A 119 7.66 8.63 -8.89
CA ALA A 119 8.34 9.90 -9.19
C ALA A 119 9.71 10.04 -8.51
#